data_AF-X1GQA6-F1
#
_entry.id   AF-X1GQA6-F1
#
_cell.length_a   1.000
_cell.length_b   1.000
_cell.length_c   1.000
_cell.angle_alpha   90.00
_cell.angle_beta   90.00
_cell.angle_gamma   90.00
#
_symmetry.space_group_name_H-M   'P 1'
#
loop_
_entity.id
_entity.type
_entity.pdbx_description
1 polymer ?
#
loop_
_entity_poly.entity_id
_entity_poly.type
_entity_poly.pdbx_seq_one_letter_code
_entity_poly.pdbx_strand_id
1 'polypeptide(L)'
;MIKSYEQETGVKAMTAEGTIPKQAKGLNVFERYLTIWVVLCIVGGIVLGKFAPGFAEYLDGMAIYVNKAPVVSIPIAVCLFFMMYPIMVKIDFAEVLKAGKSIRPVGLTLFVNWAVKPFTMYAISLLFLGTLFYTFIGPDAVDLIRMPF
;
A
#
# COMPACT_ATOMS: atom_id res chain seq x y z
N MET A 1 28.89 54.46 -12.45
CA MET A 1 27.57 54.62 -13.10
C MET A 1 27.13 53.34 -13.82
N ILE A 2 27.97 52.71 -14.67
CA ILE A 2 27.63 51.47 -15.41
C ILE A 2 27.46 50.24 -14.48
N LYS A 3 28.31 50.12 -13.44
CA LYS A 3 28.21 49.02 -12.45
C LYS A 3 26.92 49.02 -11.62
N SER A 4 26.27 50.18 -11.46
CA SER A 4 25.00 50.31 -10.74
C SER A 4 23.82 49.86 -11.58
N TYR A 5 23.84 50.14 -12.89
CA TYR A 5 22.81 49.69 -13.83
C TYR A 5 22.75 48.16 -13.97
N GLU A 6 23.91 47.49 -14.04
CA GLU A 6 24.00 46.03 -14.18
C GLU A 6 23.59 45.28 -12.89
N GLN A 7 23.80 45.92 -11.73
CA GLN A 7 23.39 45.39 -10.44
C GLN A 7 21.88 45.57 -10.19
N GLU A 8 21.29 46.68 -10.65
CA GLU A 8 19.84 46.87 -10.61
C GLU A 8 19.08 45.99 -11.62
N THR A 9 19.61 45.78 -12.83
CA THR A 9 19.01 44.87 -13.81
C THR A 9 19.22 43.41 -13.44
N GLY A 10 20.38 43.04 -12.88
CA GLY A 10 20.65 41.69 -12.37
C GLY A 10 19.79 41.33 -11.15
N VAL A 11 19.57 42.28 -10.23
CA VAL A 11 18.67 42.09 -9.09
C VAL A 11 17.20 42.06 -9.53
N LYS A 12 16.77 42.94 -10.46
CA LYS A 12 15.40 42.91 -11.00
C LYS A 12 15.09 41.64 -11.81
N ALA A 13 16.04 41.14 -12.59
CA ALA A 13 15.88 39.90 -13.35
C ALA A 13 15.74 38.68 -12.42
N MET A 14 16.48 38.64 -11.31
CA MET A 14 16.40 37.54 -10.34
C MET A 14 15.06 37.53 -9.56
N THR A 15 14.38 38.68 -9.45
CA THR A 15 13.06 38.78 -8.78
C THR A 15 11.86 38.51 -9.69
N ALA A 16 12.06 38.40 -11.01
CA ALA A 16 10.97 38.33 -11.99
C ALA A 16 10.68 36.92 -12.54
N GLU A 17 11.53 35.92 -12.28
CA GLU A 17 11.33 34.55 -12.75
C GLU A 17 10.47 33.73 -11.79
N GLY A 18 9.14 33.82 -11.97
CA GLY A 18 8.28 32.64 -11.97
C GLY A 18 7.86 32.04 -10.63
N THR A 19 7.05 32.75 -9.84
CA THR A 19 6.06 32.06 -9.00
C THR A 19 4.97 31.51 -9.91
N ILE A 20 5.20 30.32 -10.49
CA ILE A 20 4.11 29.55 -11.10
C ILE A 20 3.13 29.25 -9.96
N PRO A 21 1.89 29.78 -9.97
CA PRO A 21 0.91 29.36 -9.00
C PRO A 21 0.68 27.87 -9.27
N LYS A 22 1.18 27.02 -8.38
CA LYS A 22 0.91 25.59 -8.38
C LYS A 22 -0.58 25.46 -8.21
N GLN A 23 -1.31 25.35 -9.32
CA GLN A 23 -2.74 25.08 -9.36
C GLN A 23 -3.00 23.98 -8.35
N ALA A 24 -3.64 24.34 -7.23
CA ALA A 24 -4.11 23.37 -6.28
C ALA A 24 -5.22 22.62 -7.01
N LYS A 25 -4.83 21.57 -7.75
CA LYS A 25 -5.74 20.64 -8.39
C LYS A 25 -6.63 20.15 -7.24
N GLY A 26 -7.83 20.71 -7.15
CA GLY A 26 -8.75 20.40 -6.07
C GLY A 26 -8.88 18.89 -6.01
N LEU A 27 -8.62 18.30 -4.84
CA LEU A 27 -8.67 16.86 -4.64
C LEU A 27 -9.96 16.35 -5.29
N ASN A 28 -9.81 15.44 -6.26
CA ASN A 28 -10.95 14.90 -6.98
C ASN A 28 -11.93 14.33 -5.94
N VAL A 29 -13.23 14.50 -6.16
CA VAL A 29 -14.28 14.00 -5.26
C VAL A 29 -14.04 12.51 -4.94
N PHE A 30 -13.53 11.74 -5.89
CA PHE A 30 -13.10 10.35 -5.70
C PHE A 30 -11.97 10.19 -4.66
N GLU A 31 -10.91 11.00 -4.73
CA GLU A 31 -9.79 10.97 -3.78
C GLU A 31 -10.25 11.40 -2.38
N ARG A 32 -11.15 12.40 -2.30
CA ARG A 32 -11.72 12.88 -1.03
C ARG A 32 -12.61 11.83 -0.35
N TYR A 33 -13.40 11.07 -1.12
CA TYR A 33 -14.33 10.06 -0.59
C TYR A 33 -13.76 8.64 -0.62
N LEU A 34 -12.47 8.45 -0.91
CA LEU A 34 -11.86 7.14 -1.10
C LEU A 34 -12.09 6.20 0.10
N THR A 35 -12.00 6.72 1.33
CA THR A 35 -12.30 5.93 2.54
C THR A 35 -13.75 5.43 2.58
N ILE A 36 -14.72 6.27 2.21
CA ILE A 36 -16.14 5.89 2.16
C ILE A 36 -16.37 4.83 1.09
N TRP A 37 -15.77 5.00 -0.09
CA TRP A 37 -15.85 4.01 -1.16
C TRP A 37 -15.23 2.67 -0.75
N VAL A 38 -14.07 2.67 -0.08
CA VAL A 38 -13.43 1.44 0.41
C VAL A 38 -14.32 0.73 1.42
N VAL A 39 -14.89 1.46 2.39
CA VAL A 39 -15.81 0.88 3.38
C VAL A 39 -17.05 0.32 2.70
N LEU A 40 -17.63 1.03 1.73
CA LEU A 40 -18.78 0.57 0.95
C LEU A 40 -18.44 -0.71 0.18
N CYS A 41 -17.28 -0.79 -0.46
CA CYS A 41 -16.80 -1.99 -1.15
C CYS A 41 -16.61 -3.17 -0.18
N ILE A 42 -16.09 -2.95 1.02
CA ILE A 42 -15.95 -4.00 2.05
C ILE A 42 -17.33 -4.53 2.46
N VAL A 43 -18.26 -3.63 2.83
CA VAL A 43 -19.61 -4.03 3.23
C VAL A 43 -20.34 -4.74 2.09
N GLY A 44 -20.26 -4.19 0.88
CA GLY A 44 -20.83 -4.79 -0.32
C GLY A 44 -20.25 -6.17 -0.62
N GLY A 45 -18.93 -6.33 -0.49
CA GLY A 45 -18.25 -7.62 -0.66
C GLY A 45 -18.68 -8.67 0.37
N ILE A 46 -18.82 -8.29 1.64
CA ILE A 46 -19.31 -9.18 2.70
C ILE A 46 -20.75 -9.62 2.41
N VAL A 47 -21.63 -8.69 2.06
CA VAL A 47 -23.04 -8.99 1.74
C VAL A 47 -23.12 -9.90 0.52
N LEU A 48 -22.38 -9.59 -0.55
CA LEU A 48 -22.37 -10.37 -1.77
C LEU A 48 -21.78 -11.77 -1.57
N GLY A 49 -20.71 -11.91 -0.78
CA GLY A 49 -20.14 -13.21 -0.39
C GLY A 49 -21.12 -14.08 0.42
N LYS A 50 -22.04 -13.48 1.17
CA LYS A 50 -23.09 -14.21 1.90
C LYS A 50 -24.26 -14.65 1.02
N PHE A 51 -24.64 -13.86 0.01
CA PHE A 51 -25.75 -14.20 -0.89
C PHE A 51 -25.35 -15.10 -2.06
N ALA A 52 -24.09 -15.06 -2.48
CA ALA A 52 -23.55 -15.88 -3.56
C ALA A 52 -22.31 -16.66 -3.09
N PRO A 53 -22.45 -17.67 -2.21
CA PRO A 53 -21.34 -18.55 -1.82
C PRO A 53 -20.74 -19.26 -3.04
N GLY A 54 -21.56 -19.53 -4.07
CA GLY A 54 -21.09 -20.02 -5.36
C GLY A 54 -20.13 -19.06 -6.07
N PHE A 55 -20.27 -17.74 -5.96
CA PHE A 55 -19.33 -16.79 -6.56
C PHE A 55 -17.97 -16.80 -5.86
N ALA A 56 -17.97 -16.95 -4.53
CA ALA A 56 -16.75 -17.19 -3.77
C ALA A 56 -16.10 -18.53 -4.16
N GLU A 57 -16.88 -19.60 -4.28
CA GLU A 57 -16.42 -20.92 -4.74
C GLU A 57 -16.01 -20.96 -6.23
N TYR A 58 -16.54 -20.11 -7.11
CA TYR A 58 -16.09 -20.00 -8.50
C TYR A 58 -14.76 -19.23 -8.60
N LEU A 59 -14.55 -18.22 -7.75
CA LEU A 59 -13.28 -17.51 -7.63
C LEU A 59 -12.20 -18.40 -6.99
N ASP A 60 -12.59 -19.22 -6.01
CA ASP A 60 -11.73 -20.21 -5.35
C ASP A 60 -11.53 -21.47 -6.21
N GLY A 61 -12.52 -21.86 -7.02
CA GLY A 61 -12.48 -22.99 -7.96
C GLY A 61 -11.71 -22.69 -9.25
N MET A 62 -11.51 -21.41 -9.58
CA MET A 62 -10.50 -20.96 -10.56
C MET A 62 -9.11 -20.80 -9.92
N ALA A 63 -8.90 -21.17 -8.66
CA ALA A 63 -7.57 -21.34 -8.11
C ALA A 63 -6.96 -22.64 -8.65
N ILE A 64 -5.71 -22.57 -9.09
CA ILE A 64 -4.97 -23.76 -9.51
C ILE A 64 -4.64 -24.56 -8.24
N TYR A 65 -5.34 -25.68 -8.05
CA TYR A 65 -5.02 -26.64 -6.99
C TYR A 65 -3.67 -27.30 -7.28
N VAL A 66 -2.61 -26.87 -6.61
CA VAL A 66 -1.35 -27.63 -6.51
C VAL A 66 -1.32 -28.27 -5.13
N ASN A 67 -1.39 -29.60 -5.07
CA ASN A 67 -1.26 -30.39 -3.83
C ASN A 67 -2.22 -30.00 -2.67
N LYS A 68 -3.54 -29.90 -2.95
CA LYS A 68 -4.60 -29.70 -1.92
C LYS A 68 -4.50 -28.41 -1.08
N ALA A 69 -3.76 -27.39 -1.54
CA ALA A 69 -3.76 -26.07 -0.92
C ALA A 69 -4.22 -25.02 -1.96
N PRO A 70 -5.17 -24.12 -1.64
CA PRO A 70 -5.46 -22.95 -2.47
C PRO A 70 -4.24 -22.03 -2.44
N VAL A 71 -3.42 -22.07 -3.49
CA VAL A 71 -2.14 -21.35 -3.49
C VAL A 71 -2.38 -19.86 -3.73
N VAL A 72 -3.10 -19.49 -4.79
CA VAL A 72 -3.59 -18.13 -5.10
C VAL A 72 -4.71 -18.22 -6.15
N SER A 73 -5.82 -17.50 -5.98
CA SER A 73 -6.87 -17.39 -7.02
C SER A 73 -6.38 -16.56 -8.21
N ILE A 74 -6.60 -17.02 -9.45
CA ILE A 74 -6.18 -16.30 -10.68
C ILE A 74 -6.66 -14.83 -10.70
N PRO A 75 -7.92 -14.50 -10.34
CA PRO A 75 -8.38 -13.11 -10.30
C PRO A 75 -7.60 -12.23 -9.33
N ILE A 76 -7.26 -12.75 -8.14
CA ILE A 76 -6.49 -12.01 -7.13
C ILE A 76 -5.07 -11.74 -7.63
N ALA A 77 -4.43 -12.75 -8.23
CA ALA A 77 -3.09 -12.60 -8.82
C ALA A 77 -3.07 -11.50 -9.90
N VAL A 78 -4.08 -11.47 -10.78
CA VAL A 78 -4.22 -10.43 -11.81
C VAL A 78 -4.42 -9.05 -11.16
N CYS A 79 -5.31 -8.92 -10.16
CA CYS A 79 -5.51 -7.66 -9.44
C CYS A 79 -4.22 -7.16 -8.77
N LEU A 80 -3.48 -8.03 -8.09
CA LEU A 80 -2.20 -7.69 -7.46
C LEU A 80 -1.16 -7.27 -8.50
N PHE A 81 -1.09 -7.99 -9.63
CA PHE A 81 -0.21 -7.63 -10.75
C PHE A 81 -0.54 -6.23 -11.29
N PHE A 82 -1.81 -5.93 -11.53
CA PHE A 82 -2.26 -4.61 -11.99
C PHE A 82 -2.07 -3.50 -10.95
N MET A 83 -1.99 -3.79 -9.66
CA MET A 83 -1.62 -2.80 -8.64
C MET A 83 -0.11 -2.58 -8.54
N MET A 84 0.69 -3.62 -8.76
CA MET A 84 2.16 -3.55 -8.72
C MET A 84 2.74 -2.89 -9.98
N TYR A 85 2.21 -3.24 -11.15
CA TYR A 85 2.64 -2.71 -12.45
C TYR A 85 2.69 -1.17 -12.55
N PRO A 86 1.66 -0.41 -12.15
CA PRO A 86 1.67 1.05 -12.25
C PRO A 86 2.72 1.69 -11.35
N ILE A 87 3.05 1.07 -10.22
CA ILE A 87 4.13 1.55 -9.36
C ILE A 87 5.48 1.29 -10.06
N MET A 88 5.68 0.08 -10.60
CA MET A 88 6.91 -0.29 -11.32
C MET A 88 7.19 0.63 -12.52
N VAL A 89 6.19 0.92 -13.37
CA VAL A 89 6.36 1.74 -14.58
C VAL A 89 6.56 3.23 -14.24
N LYS A 90 6.08 3.70 -13.09
CA LYS A 90 6.26 5.10 -12.66
C LYS A 90 7.63 5.38 -12.01
N ILE A 91 8.42 4.36 -11.72
CA ILE A 91 9.73 4.52 -11.08
C ILE A 91 10.77 4.92 -12.14
N ASP A 92 11.42 6.05 -11.94
CA ASP A 92 12.55 6.50 -12.75
C ASP A 92 13.85 5.83 -12.27
N PHE A 93 14.56 5.16 -13.18
CA PHE A 93 15.84 4.51 -12.88
C PHE A 93 16.90 5.49 -12.34
N ALA A 94 16.86 6.77 -12.72
CA ALA A 94 17.74 7.80 -12.19
C ALA A 94 17.48 8.08 -10.70
N GLU A 95 16.21 8.04 -10.27
CA GLU A 95 15.83 8.16 -8.86
C GLU A 95 16.29 6.94 -8.05
N VAL A 96 16.18 5.74 -8.62
CA VAL A 96 16.65 4.50 -7.99
C VAL A 96 18.16 4.53 -7.76
N LEU A 97 18.93 4.95 -8.77
CA LEU A 97 20.39 5.12 -8.67
C LEU A 97 20.77 6.15 -7.60
N LYS A 98 20.03 7.25 -7.50
CA LYS A 98 20.23 8.28 -6.47
C LYS A 98 19.89 7.75 -5.08
N ALA A 99 18.79 6.99 -4.94
CA ALA A 99 18.38 6.35 -3.69
C ALA A 99 19.43 5.33 -3.22
N GLY A 100 20.03 4.57 -4.13
CA GLY A 100 21.12 3.63 -3.85
C GLY A 100 22.39 4.31 -3.32
N LYS A 101 22.69 5.54 -3.76
CA LYS A 101 23.80 6.34 -3.20
C LYS A 101 23.53 6.82 -1.77
N SER A 102 22.27 7.00 -1.39
CA SER A 102 21.84 7.36 -0.04
C SER A 102 21.37 6.14 0.75
N ILE A 103 22.28 5.20 1.05
CA ILE A 103 21.93 3.91 1.66
C ILE A 103 21.41 4.01 3.10
N ARG A 104 21.83 5.03 3.86
CA ARG A 104 21.41 5.22 5.27
C ARG A 104 19.89 5.38 5.42
N PRO A 105 19.23 6.35 4.76
CA PRO A 105 17.77 6.50 4.86
C PRO A 105 16.99 5.37 4.19
N VAL A 106 17.48 4.84 3.06
CA VAL A 106 16.82 3.74 2.35
C VAL A 106 16.87 2.45 3.17
N GLY A 107 18.03 2.12 3.75
CA GLY A 107 18.20 0.95 4.61
C GLY A 107 17.37 1.04 5.88
N LEU A 108 17.30 2.21 6.52
CA LEU A 108 16.44 2.41 7.68
C LEU A 108 14.96 2.22 7.33
N THR A 109 14.51 2.79 6.20
CA THR A 109 13.12 2.64 5.73
C THR A 109 12.82 1.18 5.39
N LEU A 110 13.74 0.47 4.75
CA LEU A 110 13.59 -0.95 4.43
C LEU A 110 13.50 -1.78 5.72
N PHE A 111 14.39 -1.53 6.68
CA PHE A 111 14.39 -2.22 7.97
C PHE A 111 13.06 -2.01 8.71
N VAL A 112 12.56 -0.78 8.79
CA VAL A 112 11.26 -0.51 9.40
C VAL A 112 10.12 -1.13 8.59
N ASN A 113 10.15 -1.04 7.26
CA ASN A 113 9.08 -1.58 6.42
C ASN A 113 9.02 -3.11 6.44
N TRP A 114 10.17 -3.79 6.45
CA TRP A 114 10.26 -5.24 6.35
C TRP A 114 10.43 -5.96 7.69
N ALA A 115 11.05 -5.37 8.71
CA ALA A 115 11.22 -6.02 10.00
C ALA A 115 10.15 -5.58 10.98
N VAL A 116 9.91 -4.26 11.08
CA VAL A 116 8.95 -3.73 12.05
C VAL A 116 7.52 -4.06 11.62
N LYS A 117 7.12 -3.86 10.35
CA LYS A 117 5.73 -4.15 9.95
C LYS A 117 5.31 -5.61 10.20
N PRO A 118 6.06 -6.65 9.79
CA PRO A 118 5.64 -8.03 10.04
C PRO A 118 5.66 -8.39 11.52
N PHE A 119 6.64 -7.90 12.27
CA PHE A 119 6.70 -8.17 13.71
C PHE A 119 5.58 -7.47 14.46
N THR A 120 5.26 -6.22 14.13
CA THR A 120 4.11 -5.50 14.69
C THR A 120 2.81 -6.20 14.32
N MET A 121 2.64 -6.67 13.08
CA MET A 121 1.48 -7.46 12.67
C MET A 121 1.34 -8.73 13.52
N TYR A 122 2.43 -9.48 13.70
CA TYR A 122 2.45 -10.68 14.52
C TYR A 122 2.15 -10.39 16.00
N ALA A 123 2.77 -9.36 16.57
CA ALA A 123 2.57 -8.96 17.96
C ALA A 123 1.12 -8.52 18.23
N ILE A 124 0.52 -7.72 17.33
CA ILE A 124 -0.89 -7.32 17.42
C ILE A 124 -1.78 -8.57 17.26
N SER A 125 -1.48 -9.45 16.31
CA SER A 125 -2.23 -10.69 16.12
C SER A 125 -2.21 -11.55 17.39
N LEU A 126 -1.05 -11.76 18.02
CA LEU A 126 -0.92 -12.51 19.27
C LEU A 126 -1.65 -11.84 20.44
N LEU A 127 -1.58 -10.51 20.55
CA LEU A 127 -2.28 -9.78 21.60
C LEU A 127 -3.79 -9.91 21.43
N PHE A 128 -4.31 -9.72 20.22
CA PHE A 128 -5.75 -9.79 20.00
C PHE A 128 -6.26 -11.23 20.03
N LEU A 129 -5.64 -12.19 19.32
CA LEU A 129 -6.11 -13.58 19.30
C LEU A 129 -5.76 -14.33 20.59
N GLY A 130 -4.58 -14.11 21.15
CA GLY A 130 -4.04 -14.87 22.29
C GLY A 130 -4.42 -14.33 23.67
N THR A 131 -4.76 -13.04 23.83
CA THR A 131 -5.16 -12.49 25.14
C THR A 131 -6.57 -11.89 25.14
N LEU A 132 -6.91 -11.02 24.19
CA LEU A 132 -8.20 -10.33 24.19
C LEU A 132 -9.36 -11.21 23.74
N PHE A 133 -9.21 -11.91 22.61
CA PHE A 133 -10.23 -12.77 22.03
C PHE A 133 -10.14 -14.22 22.47
N TYR A 134 -9.08 -14.62 23.19
CA TYR A 134 -8.96 -15.95 23.79
C TYR A 134 -10.18 -16.29 24.65
N THR A 135 -10.68 -15.33 25.43
CA THR A 135 -11.88 -15.50 26.26
C THR A 135 -13.19 -15.52 25.44
N PHE A 136 -13.22 -14.87 24.28
CA PHE A 136 -14.44 -14.77 23.46
C PHE A 136 -14.61 -15.92 22.45
N ILE A 137 -13.50 -16.52 21.99
CA ILE A 137 -13.49 -17.49 20.89
C ILE A 137 -13.21 -18.92 21.38
N GLY A 138 -12.66 -19.10 22.59
CA GLY A 138 -12.39 -20.41 23.19
C GLY A 138 -11.06 -21.03 22.72
N PRO A 139 -10.51 -22.00 23.48
CA PRO A 139 -9.22 -22.63 23.19
C PRO A 139 -9.17 -23.40 21.86
N ASP A 140 -10.32 -23.69 21.25
CA ASP A 140 -10.42 -24.43 19.98
C ASP A 140 -10.11 -23.60 18.73
N ALA A 141 -10.16 -22.27 18.80
CA ALA A 141 -9.83 -21.39 17.66
C ALA A 141 -8.51 -20.63 17.80
N VAL A 142 -7.85 -20.73 18.96
CA VAL A 142 -6.40 -20.61 19.03
C VAL A 142 -5.78 -21.96 18.70
N ASP A 143 -6.01 -22.44 17.47
CA ASP A 143 -5.22 -23.52 16.90
C ASP A 143 -3.79 -22.99 16.82
N LEU A 144 -3.04 -23.20 17.91
CA LEU A 144 -1.62 -22.93 18.04
C LEU A 144 -0.98 -23.61 16.84
N ILE A 145 -0.70 -22.80 15.80
CA ILE A 145 0.03 -23.13 14.57
C ILE A 145 0.61 -24.51 14.74
N ARG A 146 -0.13 -25.53 14.28
CA ARG A 146 0.28 -26.93 14.41
C ARG A 146 1.53 -27.05 13.55
N MET A 147 2.69 -26.79 14.15
CA MET A 147 3.96 -26.93 13.48
C MET A 147 4.03 -28.41 13.11
N PRO A 148 4.26 -28.76 11.84
CA PRO A 148 4.29 -30.15 11.41
C PRO A 148 5.57 -30.82 11.91
N PHE A 149 5.62 -31.11 13.22
CA PHE A 149 6.47 -32.09 13.86
C PHE A 149 5.72 -32.70 15.05
#